data_AF-A0A929AXG9-F1
#
_entry.id   AF-A0A929AXG9-F1
#
_cell.length_a   1.000
_cell.length_b   1.000
_cell.length_c   1.000
_cell.angle_alpha   90.00
_cell.angle_beta   90.00
_cell.angle_gamma   90.00
#
_symmetry.space_group_name_H-M   'P 1'
#
loop_
_entity.id
_entity.type
_entity.pdbx_description
1 polymer ?
#
loop_
_entity_poly.entity_id
_entity_poly.type
_entity_poly.pdbx_seq_one_letter_code
_entity_poly.pdbx_strand_id
1 'polypeptide(L)'
;MTYTTEQLIEILDRELRENWQGKRIVLSSAQRINDPVVAKALNMERVSKVFAYQDFRHQVHQYQQQYKVSGIVWRTSTFKDKTIRYPEVHNQLIPILGDKEILIEAKEMIVAFWREVTEGMNFWLVSPPGSQSSKDRHQKISNEYVERLVQQAEWAEIDAARTEIYLGLCWGDPLEYRYQWAKPKSGCDRIIAALNEPSSIKI
;
A
#
# COMPACT_ATOMS: atom_id res chain seq x y z
N MET A 1 29.38 -0.73 -6.01
CA MET A 1 28.32 0.11 -6.60
C MET A 1 27.05 -0.12 -5.80
N THR A 2 26.34 0.94 -5.41
CA THR A 2 25.08 0.86 -4.65
C THR A 2 23.89 0.79 -5.60
N TYR A 3 22.95 -0.12 -5.37
CA TYR A 3 21.73 -0.23 -6.16
C TYR A 3 20.77 0.93 -5.85
N THR A 4 20.09 1.46 -6.87
CA THR A 4 19.03 2.47 -6.70
C THR A 4 17.69 1.82 -6.37
N THR A 5 16.72 2.63 -5.93
CA THR A 5 15.34 2.20 -5.68
C THR A 5 14.73 1.49 -6.89
N GLU A 6 14.91 2.04 -8.09
CA GLU A 6 14.42 1.46 -9.35
C GLU A 6 15.09 0.11 -9.64
N GLN A 7 16.40 0.02 -9.42
CA GLN A 7 17.13 -1.23 -9.62
C GLN A 7 16.70 -2.31 -8.62
N LEU A 8 16.42 -1.95 -7.36
CA LEU A 8 15.88 -2.89 -6.37
C LEU A 8 14.48 -3.38 -6.77
N ILE A 9 13.63 -2.51 -7.32
CA ILE A 9 12.31 -2.87 -7.84
C ILE A 9 12.44 -3.84 -9.03
N GLU A 10 13.33 -3.54 -9.98
CA GLU A 10 13.59 -4.44 -11.13
C GLU A 10 14.09 -5.82 -10.69
N ILE A 11 14.98 -5.85 -9.69
CA ILE A 11 15.48 -7.09 -9.11
C ILE A 11 14.33 -7.89 -8.46
N LEU A 12 13.51 -7.23 -7.65
CA LEU A 12 12.35 -7.85 -6.99
C LEU A 12 11.32 -8.37 -7.99
N ASP A 13 11.00 -7.59 -9.02
CA ASP A 13 10.06 -7.95 -10.07
C ASP A 13 10.57 -9.13 -10.91
N ARG A 14 11.87 -9.15 -11.23
CA ARG A 14 12.49 -10.29 -11.93
C ARG A 14 12.40 -11.55 -11.07
N GLU A 15 12.76 -11.48 -9.80
CA GLU A 15 12.71 -12.62 -8.89
C GLU A 15 11.27 -13.09 -8.64
N LEU A 16 10.29 -12.18 -8.57
CA LEU A 16 8.89 -12.55 -8.52
C LEU A 16 8.48 -13.30 -9.80
N ARG A 17 8.80 -12.78 -10.99
CA ARG A 17 8.46 -13.43 -12.26
C ARG A 17 9.14 -14.79 -12.41
N GLU A 18 10.40 -14.93 -12.04
CA GLU A 18 11.15 -16.19 -12.12
C GLU A 18 10.62 -17.25 -11.14
N ASN A 19 10.23 -16.85 -9.92
CA ASN A 19 9.55 -17.72 -8.96
C ASN A 19 8.18 -18.20 -9.47
N TRP A 20 7.41 -17.31 -10.10
CA TRP A 20 6.10 -17.65 -10.69
C TRP A 20 6.23 -18.53 -11.93
N GLN A 21 7.28 -18.35 -12.73
CA GLN A 21 7.60 -19.20 -13.89
C GLN A 21 8.23 -20.54 -13.52
N GLY A 22 8.52 -20.80 -12.24
CA GLY A 22 9.09 -22.06 -11.78
C GLY A 22 10.55 -22.31 -12.19
N LYS A 23 11.28 -21.28 -12.63
CA LYS A 23 12.66 -21.40 -13.14
C LYS A 23 13.71 -21.52 -12.03
N ARG A 24 13.37 -21.13 -10.80
CA ARG A 24 14.18 -21.43 -9.60
C ARG A 24 13.43 -22.40 -8.71
N ILE A 25 13.88 -23.65 -8.73
CA ILE A 25 13.66 -24.62 -7.64
C ILE A 25 14.96 -24.62 -6.85
N VAL A 26 15.02 -23.94 -5.70
CA VAL A 26 16.13 -24.18 -4.76
C VAL A 26 15.64 -24.19 -3.32
N LEU A 27 15.46 -25.43 -2.86
CA LEU A 27 15.75 -26.03 -1.56
C LEU A 27 16.12 -25.08 -0.39
N SER A 28 15.28 -25.09 0.65
CA SER A 28 15.74 -25.19 2.04
C SER A 28 14.89 -26.22 2.79
N SER A 29 15.06 -27.49 2.39
CA SER A 29 14.34 -28.66 2.89
C SER A 29 14.70 -29.10 4.31
N ALA A 30 15.37 -28.28 5.12
CA ALA A 30 16.06 -28.82 6.29
C ALA A 30 15.28 -28.76 7.62
N GLN A 31 14.15 -28.05 7.79
CA GLN A 31 13.69 -27.85 9.17
C GLN A 31 12.22 -27.60 9.52
N ARG A 32 11.21 -27.71 8.65
CA ARG A 32 9.84 -27.32 9.08
C ARG A 32 8.72 -28.30 8.72
N ILE A 33 8.12 -28.81 9.81
CA ILE A 33 6.82 -29.46 10.00
C ILE A 33 6.80 -30.97 9.74
N ASN A 34 7.10 -31.73 10.80
CA ASN A 34 6.96 -33.18 10.89
C ASN A 34 5.52 -33.59 11.23
N ASP A 35 4.53 -33.01 10.54
CA ASP A 35 3.12 -33.38 10.66
C ASP A 35 2.56 -33.80 9.29
N PRO A 36 2.35 -35.11 9.05
CA PRO A 36 1.86 -35.64 7.78
C PRO A 36 0.48 -35.11 7.38
N VAL A 37 -0.30 -34.58 8.34
CA VAL A 37 -1.65 -34.06 8.10
C VAL A 37 -1.58 -32.64 7.54
N VAL A 38 -0.63 -31.82 8.02
CA VAL A 38 -0.40 -30.44 7.55
C VAL A 38 0.22 -30.43 6.15
N ALA A 39 1.07 -31.40 5.85
CA ALA A 39 1.71 -31.58 4.54
C ALA A 39 0.73 -31.90 3.40
N LYS A 40 -0.39 -32.55 3.71
CA LYS A 40 -1.41 -32.93 2.72
C LYS A 40 -2.40 -31.80 2.42
N ALA A 41 -2.48 -30.79 3.28
CA ALA A 41 -3.39 -29.65 3.15
C ALA A 41 -2.76 -28.44 2.43
N LEU A 42 -1.43 -28.35 2.40
CA LEU A 42 -0.69 -27.25 1.79
C LEU A 42 0.20 -27.80 0.67
N ASN A 43 0.06 -27.27 -0.54
CA ASN A 43 0.91 -27.63 -1.68
C ASN A 43 2.35 -27.17 -1.39
N MET A 44 3.17 -28.05 -0.78
CA MET A 44 4.46 -27.72 -0.16
C MET A 44 5.46 -27.05 -1.11
N GLU A 45 5.38 -27.30 -2.42
CA GLU A 45 6.19 -26.61 -3.43
C GLU A 45 5.82 -25.12 -3.59
N ARG A 46 4.55 -24.76 -3.42
CA ARG A 46 4.12 -23.36 -3.44
C ARG A 46 4.53 -22.65 -2.16
N VAL A 47 4.45 -23.37 -1.04
CA VAL A 47 4.86 -22.89 0.27
C VAL A 47 6.37 -22.60 0.30
N SER A 48 7.21 -23.49 -0.24
CA SER A 48 8.66 -23.27 -0.31
C SER A 48 9.04 -22.07 -1.20
N LYS A 49 8.35 -21.87 -2.34
CA LYS A 49 8.55 -20.70 -3.22
C LYS A 49 8.15 -19.38 -2.54
N VAL A 50 7.04 -19.37 -1.80
CA VAL A 50 6.61 -18.19 -1.04
C VAL A 50 7.64 -17.84 0.04
N PHE A 51 8.16 -18.84 0.77
CA PHE A 51 9.21 -18.61 1.77
C PHE A 51 10.52 -18.11 1.15
N ALA A 52 10.95 -18.66 0.01
CA ALA A 52 12.16 -18.19 -0.68
C ALA A 52 12.04 -16.72 -1.13
N TYR A 53 10.87 -16.32 -1.65
CA TYR A 53 10.64 -14.93 -2.05
C TYR A 53 10.53 -13.98 -0.84
N GLN A 54 9.92 -14.41 0.27
CA GLN A 54 9.89 -13.61 1.50
C GLN A 54 11.29 -13.39 2.08
N ASP A 55 12.12 -14.43 2.08
CA ASP A 55 13.51 -14.35 2.54
C ASP A 55 14.34 -13.43 1.64
N PHE A 56 14.14 -13.51 0.33
CA PHE A 56 14.75 -12.59 -0.63
C PHE A 56 14.32 -11.13 -0.40
N ARG A 57 13.03 -10.87 -0.19
CA ARG A 57 12.53 -9.52 0.16
C ARG A 57 13.18 -9.00 1.43
N HIS A 58 13.35 -9.85 2.44
CA HIS A 58 14.00 -9.45 3.68
C HIS A 58 15.46 -9.03 3.46
N GLN A 59 16.20 -9.74 2.61
CA GLN A 59 17.57 -9.35 2.23
C GLN A 59 17.60 -7.99 1.52
N VAL A 60 16.63 -7.72 0.62
CA VAL A 60 16.49 -6.40 -0.03
C VAL A 60 16.18 -5.31 1.01
N HIS A 61 15.33 -5.57 2.00
CA HIS A 61 15.02 -4.62 3.06
C HIS A 61 16.24 -4.31 3.95
N GLN A 62 17.02 -5.34 4.30
CA GLN A 62 18.30 -5.15 5.00
C GLN A 62 19.27 -4.29 4.19
N TYR A 63 19.34 -4.53 2.88
CA TYR A 63 20.14 -3.71 1.97
C TYR A 63 19.67 -2.24 1.95
N GLN A 64 18.35 -1.99 1.86
CA GLN A 64 17.79 -0.63 1.91
C GLN A 64 18.24 0.11 3.17
N GLN A 65 18.17 -0.54 4.33
CA GLN A 65 18.58 0.06 5.60
C GLN A 65 20.09 0.30 5.66
N GLN A 66 20.90 -0.68 5.26
CA GLN A 66 22.36 -0.60 5.30
C GLN A 66 22.90 0.52 4.40
N TYR A 67 22.34 0.66 3.20
CA TYR A 67 22.81 1.61 2.19
C TYR A 67 21.95 2.87 2.08
N LYS A 68 20.95 3.04 2.96
CA LYS A 68 20.00 4.16 2.97
C LYS A 68 19.32 4.37 1.62
N VAL A 69 18.88 3.27 0.99
CA VAL A 69 18.12 3.31 -0.27
C VAL A 69 16.64 3.47 0.04
N SER A 70 16.09 4.62 -0.37
CA SER A 70 14.71 5.00 -0.11
C SER A 70 13.71 3.99 -0.67
N GLY A 71 12.63 3.74 0.08
CA GLY A 71 11.47 2.98 -0.39
C GLY A 71 10.47 3.83 -1.18
N ILE A 72 10.70 5.14 -1.27
CA ILE A 72 9.81 6.08 -1.94
C ILE A 72 10.00 6.01 -3.45
N VAL A 73 8.87 5.94 -4.15
CA VAL A 73 8.79 6.10 -5.60
C VAL A 73 7.92 7.29 -5.93
N TRP A 74 8.26 7.98 -7.02
CA TRP A 74 7.44 9.06 -7.53
C TRP A 74 6.46 8.52 -8.56
N ARG A 75 5.16 8.57 -8.25
CA ARG A 75 4.09 8.16 -9.15
C ARG A 75 3.46 9.36 -9.81
N THR A 76 2.90 9.12 -10.99
CA THR A 76 2.08 10.09 -11.71
C THR A 76 0.67 9.52 -11.81
N SER A 77 -0.32 10.29 -11.36
CA SER A 77 -1.73 9.95 -11.47
C SER A 77 -2.46 11.03 -12.25
N THR A 78 -3.41 10.61 -13.08
CA THR A 78 -4.21 11.49 -13.95
C THR A 78 -5.68 11.21 -13.73
N PHE A 79 -6.45 12.26 -13.45
CA PHE A 79 -7.89 12.18 -13.23
C PHE A 79 -8.57 13.47 -13.72
N LYS A 80 -9.65 13.34 -14.52
CA LYS A 80 -10.35 14.47 -15.16
C LYS A 80 -9.39 15.48 -15.83
N ASP A 81 -8.48 14.98 -16.66
CA ASP A 81 -7.48 15.77 -17.40
C ASP A 81 -6.46 16.54 -16.55
N LYS A 82 -6.46 16.36 -15.22
CA LYS A 82 -5.45 16.89 -14.31
C LYS A 82 -4.49 15.80 -13.89
N THR A 83 -3.22 16.16 -13.78
CA THR A 83 -2.15 15.23 -13.44
C THR A 83 -1.38 15.73 -12.23
N ILE A 84 -1.07 14.82 -11.31
CA ILE A 84 -0.21 15.06 -10.16
C ILE A 84 0.96 14.08 -10.18
N ARG A 85 2.14 14.54 -9.73
CA ARG A 85 3.27 13.69 -9.40
C ARG A 85 3.50 13.74 -7.90
N TYR A 86 3.50 12.58 -7.24
CA TYR A 86 3.55 12.49 -5.78
C TYR A 86 4.42 11.30 -5.31
N PRO A 87 5.00 11.38 -4.10
CA PRO A 87 5.74 10.28 -3.51
C PRO A 87 4.79 9.25 -2.87
N GLU A 88 5.14 7.98 -2.99
CA GLU A 88 4.47 6.86 -2.31
C GLU A 88 5.51 5.81 -1.91
N VAL A 89 5.28 5.08 -0.82
CA VAL A 89 6.08 3.90 -0.49
C VAL A 89 5.77 2.77 -1.47
N HIS A 90 6.79 2.25 -2.16
CA HIS A 90 6.61 1.11 -3.06
C HIS A 90 6.17 -0.14 -2.29
N ASN A 91 5.14 -0.84 -2.77
CA ASN A 91 4.51 -1.99 -2.09
C ASN A 91 5.46 -3.17 -1.79
N GLN A 92 6.59 -3.27 -2.49
CA GLN A 92 7.58 -4.32 -2.28
C GLN A 92 8.78 -3.87 -1.41
N LEU A 93 8.99 -2.57 -1.26
CA LEU A 93 10.09 -1.99 -0.47
C LEU A 93 9.61 -1.54 0.91
N ILE A 94 10.55 -1.15 1.76
CA ILE A 94 10.25 -0.51 3.05
C ILE A 94 10.66 0.95 3.05
N PRO A 95 9.95 1.83 3.77
CA PRO A 95 10.42 3.17 4.02
C PRO A 95 11.67 3.11 4.93
N ILE A 96 12.61 4.02 4.72
CA ILE A 96 13.78 4.21 5.59
C ILE A 96 13.65 5.51 6.38
N LEU A 97 14.60 5.75 7.29
CA LEU A 97 14.68 7.02 8.03
C LEU A 97 14.79 8.20 7.06
N GLY A 98 13.90 9.19 7.19
CA GLY A 98 13.80 10.34 6.29
C GLY A 98 12.68 10.23 5.26
N ASP A 99 12.20 9.03 4.94
CA ASP A 99 11.15 8.85 3.92
C ASP A 99 9.79 9.37 4.41
N LYS A 100 9.52 9.31 5.72
CA LYS A 100 8.27 9.81 6.30
C LYS A 100 8.13 11.32 6.09
N GLU A 101 9.22 12.06 6.26
CA GLU A 101 9.25 13.51 6.08
C GLU A 101 8.87 13.90 4.64
N ILE A 102 9.34 13.14 3.64
CA ILE A 102 8.96 13.34 2.23
C ILE A 102 7.44 13.18 2.04
N LEU A 103 6.83 12.17 2.68
CA LEU A 103 5.38 11.94 2.61
C LEU A 103 4.59 13.08 3.28
N ILE A 104 5.07 13.55 4.43
CA ILE A 104 4.45 14.68 5.16
C ILE A 104 4.51 15.96 4.32
N GLU A 105 5.67 16.27 3.73
CA GLU A 105 5.85 17.46 2.88
C GLU A 105 4.94 17.44 1.65
N ALA A 106 4.69 16.25 1.08
CA ALA A 106 3.82 16.10 -0.09
C ALA A 106 2.31 16.17 0.24
N LYS A 107 1.91 16.08 1.52
CA LYS A 107 0.50 16.02 1.95
C LYS A 107 -0.34 17.15 1.36
N GLU A 108 0.10 18.40 1.54
CA GLU A 108 -0.69 19.57 1.13
C GLU A 108 -0.91 19.62 -0.39
N MET A 109 0.10 19.23 -1.16
CA MET A 109 -0.01 19.11 -2.63
C MET A 109 -1.04 18.05 -3.03
N ILE A 110 -1.02 16.87 -2.39
CA ILE A 110 -1.95 15.78 -2.67
C ILE A 110 -3.38 16.18 -2.31
N VAL A 111 -3.57 16.79 -1.14
CA VAL A 111 -4.88 17.25 -0.65
C VAL A 111 -5.43 18.37 -1.53
N ALA A 112 -4.59 19.31 -1.98
CA ALA A 112 -5.00 20.38 -2.89
C ALA A 112 -5.49 19.82 -4.23
N PHE A 113 -4.72 18.91 -4.84
CA PHE A 113 -5.13 18.22 -6.07
C PHE A 113 -6.43 17.45 -5.88
N TRP A 114 -6.56 16.72 -4.77
CA TRP A 114 -7.77 15.99 -4.45
C TRP A 114 -9.00 16.90 -4.41
N ARG A 115 -8.95 18.01 -3.66
CA ARG A 115 -10.05 18.98 -3.56
C ARG A 115 -10.42 19.54 -4.94
N GLU A 116 -9.42 19.84 -5.75
CA GLU A 116 -9.59 20.40 -7.09
C GLU A 116 -10.33 19.45 -8.05
N VAL A 117 -9.98 18.16 -8.03
CA VAL A 117 -10.59 17.17 -8.95
C VAL A 117 -11.92 16.58 -8.45
N THR A 118 -12.19 16.71 -7.15
CA THR A 118 -13.40 16.19 -6.49
C THR A 118 -14.49 17.24 -6.28
N GLU A 119 -14.34 18.44 -6.84
CA GLU A 119 -15.40 19.43 -6.85
C GLU A 119 -16.70 18.86 -7.43
N GLY A 120 -17.80 19.04 -6.70
CA GLY A 120 -19.13 18.52 -7.05
C GLY A 120 -19.34 17.02 -6.85
N MET A 121 -18.38 16.30 -6.24
CA MET A 121 -18.53 14.90 -5.89
C MET A 121 -19.11 14.69 -4.50
N ASN A 122 -19.60 13.47 -4.27
CA ASN A 122 -19.96 12.97 -2.96
C ASN A 122 -18.75 12.23 -2.36
N PHE A 123 -18.69 12.13 -1.03
CA PHE A 123 -17.60 11.48 -0.30
C PHE A 123 -18.10 10.29 0.52
N TRP A 124 -17.34 9.20 0.52
CA TRP A 124 -17.64 8.02 1.31
C TRP A 124 -16.40 7.51 2.06
N LEU A 125 -16.55 7.24 3.34
CA LEU A 125 -15.53 6.58 4.15
C LEU A 125 -15.61 5.06 3.99
N VAL A 126 -14.47 4.42 3.72
CA VAL A 126 -14.36 2.96 3.64
C VAL A 126 -14.34 2.38 5.06
N SER A 127 -15.36 1.57 5.39
CA SER A 127 -15.37 0.85 6.66
C SER A 127 -14.43 -0.36 6.62
N PRO A 128 -13.70 -0.65 7.71
CA PRO A 128 -12.90 -1.86 7.79
C PRO A 128 -13.81 -3.12 7.76
N PRO A 129 -13.34 -4.24 7.18
CA PRO A 129 -14.06 -5.50 7.22
C PRO A 129 -14.40 -5.91 8.66
N GLY A 130 -15.68 -6.23 8.93
CA GLY A 130 -16.14 -6.67 10.25
C GLY A 130 -16.80 -5.60 11.12
N SER A 131 -17.00 -4.37 10.62
CA SER A 131 -17.88 -3.40 11.29
C SER A 131 -19.33 -3.91 11.34
N GLN A 132 -20.04 -3.63 12.43
CA GLN A 132 -21.37 -4.21 12.74
C GLN A 132 -22.47 -3.88 11.72
N SER A 133 -22.22 -2.96 10.78
CA SER A 133 -23.12 -2.59 9.69
C SER A 133 -22.71 -3.28 8.38
N SER A 134 -22.83 -4.60 8.32
CA SER A 134 -22.49 -5.41 7.14
C SER A 134 -23.26 -5.08 5.84
N LYS A 135 -24.20 -4.14 5.89
CA LYS A 135 -24.94 -3.64 4.72
C LYS A 135 -24.26 -2.48 3.99
N ASP A 136 -23.55 -1.61 4.69
CA ASP A 136 -22.98 -0.40 4.10
C ASP A 136 -21.45 -0.42 4.24
N ARG A 137 -20.76 -0.93 3.21
CA ARG A 137 -19.29 -0.94 3.14
C ARG A 137 -18.69 0.48 3.06
N HIS A 138 -19.54 1.45 2.72
CA HIS A 138 -19.19 2.82 2.46
C HIS A 138 -20.18 3.73 3.20
N GLN A 139 -19.68 4.54 4.12
CA GLN A 139 -20.52 5.53 4.81
C GLN A 139 -20.38 6.87 4.11
N LYS A 140 -21.48 7.45 3.61
CA LYS A 140 -21.44 8.82 3.07
C LYS A 140 -21.05 9.79 4.19
N ILE A 141 -20.05 10.63 3.93
CA ILE A 141 -19.53 11.61 4.89
C ILE A 141 -19.68 13.03 4.34
N SER A 142 -19.77 13.99 5.26
CA SER A 142 -19.83 15.41 4.90
C SER A 142 -18.43 15.95 4.59
N ASN A 143 -18.38 17.09 3.90
CA ASN A 143 -17.11 17.73 3.56
C ASN A 143 -16.38 18.21 4.82
N GLU A 144 -17.11 18.67 5.84
CA GLU A 144 -16.54 19.06 7.13
C GLU A 144 -15.88 17.87 7.84
N TYR A 145 -16.42 16.66 7.66
CA TYR A 145 -15.80 15.45 8.21
C TYR A 145 -14.53 15.07 7.46
N VAL A 146 -14.52 15.18 6.12
CA VAL A 146 -13.30 15.03 5.31
C VAL A 146 -12.21 15.97 5.82
N GLU A 147 -12.53 17.24 6.02
CA GLU A 147 -11.58 18.25 6.48
C GLU A 147 -11.01 17.96 7.88
N ARG A 148 -11.82 17.40 8.79
CA ARG A 148 -11.32 16.93 10.09
C ARG A 148 -10.32 15.79 9.94
N LEU A 149 -10.58 14.82 9.06
CA LEU A 149 -9.64 13.72 8.81
C LEU A 149 -8.34 14.24 8.18
N VAL A 150 -8.43 15.20 7.25
CA VAL A 150 -7.27 15.84 6.63
C VAL A 150 -6.39 16.52 7.69
N GLN A 151 -7.00 17.20 8.66
CA GLN A 151 -6.25 17.85 9.75
C GLN A 151 -5.55 16.84 10.68
N GLN A 152 -6.15 15.66 10.89
CA GLN A 152 -5.61 14.62 11.77
C GLN A 152 -4.52 13.77 11.11
N ALA A 153 -4.54 13.66 9.78
CA ALA A 153 -3.57 12.86 9.03
C ALA A 153 -2.17 13.50 9.05
N GLU A 154 -1.14 12.66 9.08
CA GLU A 154 0.25 13.10 8.97
C GLU A 154 0.68 13.19 7.51
N TRP A 155 0.25 12.25 6.66
CA TRP A 155 0.46 12.29 5.21
C TRP A 155 -0.79 11.85 4.44
N ALA A 156 -0.77 12.08 3.13
CA ALA A 156 -1.84 11.69 2.23
C ALA A 156 -1.33 10.79 1.10
N GLU A 157 -2.21 9.91 0.63
CA GLU A 157 -2.01 9.06 -0.55
C GLU A 157 -3.19 9.23 -1.49
N ILE A 158 -2.95 9.07 -2.78
CA ILE A 158 -4.00 9.16 -3.79
C ILE A 158 -3.93 7.98 -4.74
N ASP A 159 -5.10 7.48 -5.13
CA ASP A 159 -5.25 6.47 -6.18
C ASP A 159 -6.43 6.88 -7.06
N ALA A 160 -6.28 6.79 -8.39
CA ALA A 160 -7.30 7.20 -9.33
C ALA A 160 -7.79 6.00 -10.13
N ALA A 161 -9.09 5.71 -10.00
CA ALA A 161 -9.79 4.83 -10.92
C ALA A 161 -10.41 5.65 -12.07
N ARG A 162 -11.16 4.97 -12.95
CA ARG A 162 -11.75 5.61 -14.13
C ARG A 162 -12.78 6.69 -13.80
N THR A 163 -13.57 6.47 -12.75
CA THR A 163 -14.72 7.32 -12.39
C THR A 163 -14.70 7.76 -10.94
N GLU A 164 -13.82 7.16 -10.15
CA GLU A 164 -13.67 7.35 -8.72
C GLU A 164 -12.22 7.69 -8.44
N ILE A 165 -11.99 8.47 -7.42
CA ILE A 165 -10.66 8.74 -6.90
C ILE A 165 -10.68 8.42 -5.40
N TYR A 166 -9.55 7.95 -4.87
CA TYR A 166 -9.38 7.54 -3.48
C TYR A 166 -8.33 8.41 -2.78
N LEU A 167 -8.65 8.89 -1.58
CA LEU A 167 -7.75 9.64 -0.72
C LEU A 167 -7.48 8.79 0.52
N GLY A 168 -6.23 8.37 0.69
CA GLY A 168 -5.72 7.79 1.92
C GLY A 168 -5.22 8.90 2.83
N LEU A 169 -5.74 8.97 4.04
CA LEU A 169 -5.33 9.90 5.10
C LEU A 169 -4.67 9.10 6.21
N CYS A 170 -3.35 9.14 6.26
CA CYS A 170 -2.56 8.16 6.99
C CYS A 170 -1.74 8.81 8.14
N TRP A 171 -1.41 8.02 9.15
CA TRP A 171 -0.66 8.45 10.34
C TRP A 171 0.17 7.31 10.93
N GLY A 172 1.18 7.65 11.75
CA GLY A 172 2.03 6.71 12.47
C GLY A 172 3.20 6.22 11.65
N ASP A 173 3.42 4.90 11.60
CA ASP A 173 4.54 4.26 10.88
C ASP A 173 4.17 3.95 9.41
N PRO A 174 4.86 4.54 8.41
CA PRO A 174 4.63 4.26 7.00
C PRO A 174 4.92 2.80 6.57
N LEU A 175 5.57 1.99 7.40
CA LEU A 175 5.73 0.56 7.15
C LEU A 175 4.48 -0.24 7.55
N GLU A 176 3.77 0.20 8.59
CA GLU A 176 2.76 -0.62 9.28
C GLU A 176 1.34 -0.10 9.12
N TYR A 177 1.15 1.15 8.66
CA TYR A 177 -0.16 1.82 8.58
C TYR A 177 -1.25 1.05 7.82
N ARG A 178 -0.86 0.13 6.93
CA ARG A 178 -1.78 -0.72 6.15
C ARG A 178 -2.39 -1.85 6.98
N TYR A 179 -1.82 -2.19 8.12
CA TYR A 179 -2.25 -3.32 8.94
C TYR A 179 -3.23 -2.91 10.04
N GLN A 180 -4.30 -3.69 10.20
CA GLN A 180 -5.32 -3.43 11.22
C GLN A 180 -4.76 -3.47 12.66
N TRP A 181 -3.77 -4.33 12.92
CA TRP A 181 -3.18 -4.48 14.24
C TRP A 181 -2.38 -3.25 14.70
N ALA A 182 -1.93 -2.41 13.76
CA ALA A 182 -1.17 -1.20 14.07
C ALA A 182 -2.08 -0.08 14.61
N LYS A 183 -3.40 -0.18 14.40
CA LYS A 183 -4.36 0.80 14.93
C LYS A 183 -4.44 0.69 16.47
N PRO A 184 -4.52 1.82 17.19
CA PRO A 184 -4.65 3.19 16.68
C PRO A 184 -3.32 3.91 16.43
N LYS A 185 -2.17 3.30 16.73
CA LYS A 185 -0.84 3.95 16.67
C LYS A 185 -0.43 4.32 15.25
N SER A 186 -0.73 3.44 14.29
CA SER A 186 -0.53 3.67 12.85
C SER A 186 -1.77 3.23 12.11
N GLY A 187 -2.14 3.96 11.06
CA GLY A 187 -3.33 3.66 10.31
C GLY A 187 -3.51 4.56 9.10
N CYS A 188 -4.54 4.24 8.32
CA CYS A 188 -4.99 5.12 7.26
C CYS A 188 -6.48 4.99 7.04
N ASP A 189 -7.13 6.13 6.93
CA ASP A 189 -8.54 6.24 6.59
C ASP A 189 -8.68 6.52 5.10
N ARG A 190 -9.55 5.76 4.44
CA ARG A 190 -9.73 5.85 2.99
C ARG A 190 -11.06 6.49 2.67
N ILE A 191 -11.00 7.56 1.90
CA ILE A 191 -12.15 8.31 1.40
C ILE A 191 -12.26 8.09 -0.09
N ILE A 192 -13.45 7.74 -0.56
CA ILE A 192 -13.78 7.64 -1.98
C ILE A 192 -14.52 8.91 -2.37
N ALA A 193 -14.10 9.53 -3.47
CA ALA A 193 -14.88 10.56 -4.14
C ALA A 193 -15.43 10.04 -5.47
N ALA A 194 -16.74 10.18 -5.64
CA ALA A 194 -17.48 9.71 -6.81
C ALA A 194 -18.77 10.55 -6.99
N LEU A 195 -19.33 10.54 -8.19
CA LEU A 195 -20.60 11.24 -8.46
C LEU A 195 -21.80 10.50 -7.83
N ASN A 196 -21.80 9.18 -7.95
CA ASN A 196 -22.82 8.28 -7.41
C ASN A 196 -22.19 7.36 -6.36
N GLU A 197 -23.04 6.63 -5.62
CA GLU A 197 -22.56 5.63 -4.65
C GLU A 197 -21.50 4.73 -5.30
N PRO A 198 -20.32 4.60 -4.68
CA PRO A 198 -19.20 3.90 -5.29
C PRO A 198 -19.62 2.46 -5.56
N SER A 199 -19.25 1.99 -6.76
CA SER A 199 -19.49 0.60 -7.09
C SER A 199 -18.77 -0.26 -6.05
N SER A 200 -19.41 -1.33 -5.57
CA SER A 200 -18.80 -2.25 -4.61
C SER A 200 -17.60 -2.94 -5.26
N ILE A 201 -16.46 -2.27 -5.35
CA ILE A 201 -15.26 -2.85 -5.93
C ILE A 201 -14.76 -3.88 -4.92
N LYS A 202 -14.76 -5.13 -5.39
CA LYS A 202 -14.18 -6.29 -4.73
C LYS A 202 -12.71 -5.98 -4.43
N ILE A 203 -12.40 -5.84 -3.14
CA ILE A 203 -11.04 -6.10 -2.61
C ILE A 203 -10.73 -7.57 -2.85
#